data_AF-A0A923TWR6-F1
#
_entry.id   AF-A0A923TWR6-F1
#
_cell.length_a   1.000
_cell.length_b   1.000
_cell.length_c   1.000
_cell.angle_alpha   90.00
_cell.angle_beta   90.00
_cell.angle_gamma   90.00
#
_symmetry.space_group_name_H-M   'P 1'
#
loop_
_entity.id
_entity.type
_entity.pdbx_description
1 polymer ?
#
loop_
_entity_poly.entity_id
_entity_poly.type
_entity_poly.pdbx_seq_one_letter_code
_entity_poly.pdbx_strand_id
1 'polypeptide(L)'
;MLRLTHSSLFFAFMFSLYSVSASAADAPQAIGTQEGRYSCPETFGSPARMSLLQAKTRSKCLLELQLGEVTEKLVSAHIDRQNMISVWGVPKRMKLLPSDAKRVYRHYSAKALPEILHEKVLKSGVRPYIDPTPHERREYLDLTGVMFTTPEFPPEELWMGVSAKTDWVEFTLTSDIPVWECSKGNLLIPAQEDFPDWMRTAYSSFVMTGKLPIGYSADKFLQLKQSGGMHERAGFPIQILRHQKDGVIQREL
;
A
#
# COMPACT_ATOMS: atom_id res chain seq x y z
N MET A 1 -54.09 21.47 56.47
CA MET A 1 -54.97 20.28 56.47
C MET A 1 -55.72 20.21 55.15
N LEU A 2 -55.27 19.37 54.20
CA LEU A 2 -56.06 18.92 53.04
C LEU A 2 -55.34 17.72 52.36
N ARG A 3 -56.07 16.58 52.37
CA ARG A 3 -56.13 15.38 51.49
C ARG A 3 -54.95 15.03 50.56
N LEU A 4 -54.33 13.85 50.67
CA LEU A 4 -54.72 12.49 50.17
C LEU A 4 -54.66 12.34 48.63
N THR A 5 -53.88 11.36 48.14
CA THR A 5 -54.26 10.23 47.23
C THR A 5 -53.00 9.43 46.81
N HIS A 6 -52.88 8.14 47.20
CA HIS A 6 -53.12 6.92 46.38
C HIS A 6 -51.96 6.59 45.40
N SER A 7 -51.52 5.36 45.13
CA SER A 7 -51.98 4.00 45.49
C SER A 7 -50.83 3.02 45.25
N SER A 8 -50.77 1.97 46.07
CA SER A 8 -50.05 0.72 45.77
C SER A 8 -50.97 -0.20 44.95
N LEU A 9 -50.41 -0.93 43.98
CA LEU A 9 -51.10 -2.05 43.33
C LEU A 9 -50.11 -3.18 43.02
N PHE A 10 -50.43 -4.33 43.62
CA PHE A 10 -49.97 -5.68 43.30
C PHE A 10 -50.18 -6.03 41.82
N PHE A 11 -49.35 -6.92 41.25
CA PHE A 11 -49.79 -8.22 40.69
C PHE A 11 -48.59 -9.04 40.18
N ALA A 12 -48.58 -10.31 40.57
CA ALA A 12 -47.71 -11.38 40.05
C ALA A 12 -48.33 -11.98 38.78
N PHE A 13 -47.53 -12.42 37.79
CA PHE A 13 -47.89 -13.48 36.81
C PHE A 13 -46.58 -14.02 36.18
N MET A 14 -46.20 -15.26 36.49
CA MET A 14 -46.35 -16.47 35.66
C MET A 14 -45.31 -16.60 34.53
N PHE A 15 -44.41 -17.56 34.74
CA PHE A 15 -43.66 -18.24 33.70
C PHE A 15 -44.62 -18.89 32.70
N SER A 16 -44.46 -18.58 31.42
CA SER A 16 -44.98 -19.41 30.33
C SER A 16 -43.85 -19.65 29.33
N LEU A 17 -43.44 -20.92 29.27
CA LEU A 17 -42.58 -21.48 28.24
C LEU A 17 -43.34 -21.46 26.90
N TYR A 18 -42.81 -20.74 25.92
CA TYR A 18 -43.10 -20.98 24.51
C TYR A 18 -41.82 -21.40 23.80
N SER A 19 -41.83 -22.66 23.36
CA SER A 19 -40.95 -23.21 22.34
C SER A 19 -41.32 -22.62 20.98
N VAL A 20 -40.37 -21.96 20.33
CA VAL A 20 -40.39 -21.72 18.88
C VAL A 20 -39.07 -22.21 18.31
N SER A 21 -39.19 -23.21 17.45
CA SER A 21 -38.12 -23.79 16.65
C SER A 21 -37.81 -22.89 15.45
N ALA A 22 -36.52 -22.78 15.15
CA ALA A 22 -35.90 -22.48 13.85
C ALA A 22 -36.35 -21.22 13.07
N SER A 23 -35.44 -20.26 12.97
CA SER A 23 -34.96 -19.79 11.66
C SER A 23 -33.56 -19.21 11.84
N ALA A 24 -32.63 -19.64 11.00
CA ALA A 24 -31.29 -19.09 10.93
C ALA A 24 -31.40 -17.56 10.76
N ALA A 25 -30.79 -16.81 11.67
CA ALA A 25 -30.63 -15.38 11.50
C ALA A 25 -29.60 -15.15 10.39
N ASP A 26 -30.07 -14.48 9.35
CA ASP A 26 -29.30 -14.12 8.16
C ASP A 26 -27.99 -13.44 8.53
N ALA A 27 -26.90 -14.02 8.02
CA ALA A 27 -25.60 -13.38 8.02
C ALA A 27 -25.68 -12.04 7.29
N PRO A 28 -24.92 -11.01 7.71
CA PRO A 28 -24.88 -9.74 7.01
C PRO A 28 -24.49 -9.99 5.55
N GLN A 29 -25.37 -9.57 4.64
CA GLN A 29 -25.17 -9.68 3.20
C GLN A 29 -23.81 -9.10 2.82
N ALA A 30 -22.97 -9.95 2.25
CA ALA A 30 -21.71 -9.58 1.64
C ALA A 30 -21.98 -8.54 0.55
N ILE A 31 -21.49 -7.32 0.76
CA ILE A 31 -21.39 -6.30 -0.27
C ILE A 31 -20.55 -6.89 -1.42
N GLY A 32 -21.10 -6.83 -2.63
CA GLY A 32 -20.68 -7.59 -3.80
C GLY A 32 -19.18 -7.64 -4.02
N THR A 33 -18.66 -8.86 -4.12
CA THR A 33 -17.34 -9.16 -4.67
C THR A 33 -17.33 -8.75 -6.15
N GLN A 34 -16.64 -7.67 -6.48
CA GLN A 34 -16.17 -7.47 -7.85
C GLN A 34 -15.15 -8.56 -8.15
N GLU A 35 -15.57 -9.56 -8.93
CA GLU A 35 -14.72 -10.61 -9.45
C GLU A 35 -13.69 -10.05 -10.45
N GLY A 36 -12.43 -10.48 -10.29
CA GLY A 36 -11.41 -10.56 -11.33
C GLY A 36 -11.01 -9.26 -12.02
N ARG A 37 -10.01 -8.56 -11.50
CA ARG A 37 -9.36 -7.44 -12.21
C ARG A 37 -7.88 -7.75 -12.49
N TYR A 38 -7.61 -7.98 -13.78
CA TYR A 38 -6.34 -7.89 -14.50
C TYR A 38 -5.24 -8.92 -14.14
N SER A 39 -5.16 -9.99 -14.93
CA SER A 39 -3.96 -10.84 -14.99
C SER A 39 -2.95 -10.25 -15.97
N CYS A 40 -1.78 -9.84 -15.46
CA CYS A 40 -0.63 -9.44 -16.29
C CYS A 40 0.21 -10.67 -16.67
N PRO A 41 0.67 -10.81 -17.93
CA PRO A 41 1.42 -11.99 -18.39
C PRO A 41 2.88 -12.01 -17.90
N GLU A 42 3.38 -13.20 -17.55
CA GLU A 42 4.80 -13.48 -17.24
C GLU A 42 5.61 -13.68 -18.53
N THR A 43 6.84 -13.16 -18.59
CA THR A 43 7.79 -13.38 -19.69
C THR A 43 9.22 -13.49 -19.14
N PHE A 44 10.13 -14.19 -19.82
CA PHE A 44 11.51 -14.42 -19.37
C PHE A 44 12.49 -13.43 -20.04
N GLY A 45 13.26 -12.68 -19.25
CA GLY A 45 14.26 -11.70 -19.69
C GLY A 45 15.25 -11.35 -18.57
N SER A 46 16.27 -10.52 -18.83
CA SER A 46 17.19 -10.07 -17.77
C SER A 46 16.43 -9.36 -16.64
N PRO A 47 16.86 -9.45 -15.36
CA PRO A 47 16.10 -8.90 -14.23
C PRO A 47 15.73 -7.41 -14.38
N ALA A 48 16.65 -6.60 -14.92
CA ALA A 48 16.39 -5.18 -15.20
C ALA A 48 15.33 -4.98 -16.29
N ARG A 49 15.38 -5.78 -17.37
CA ARG A 49 14.38 -5.72 -18.46
C ARG A 49 13.01 -6.17 -17.96
N MET A 50 12.97 -7.17 -17.09
CA MET A 50 11.75 -7.64 -16.46
C MET A 50 11.12 -6.58 -15.57
N SER A 51 11.94 -5.95 -14.72
CA SER A 51 11.48 -4.86 -13.84
C SER A 51 10.94 -3.67 -14.64
N LEU A 52 11.61 -3.30 -15.74
CA LEU A 52 11.12 -2.27 -16.65
C LEU A 52 9.78 -2.64 -17.29
N LEU A 53 9.63 -3.88 -17.78
CA LEU A 53 8.39 -4.35 -18.38
C LEU A 53 7.24 -4.36 -17.36
N GLN A 54 7.51 -4.84 -16.14
CA GLN A 54 6.56 -4.78 -15.04
C GLN A 54 6.12 -3.35 -14.75
N ALA A 55 7.06 -2.40 -14.64
CA ALA A 55 6.74 -1.01 -14.37
C ALA A 55 5.93 -0.36 -15.49
N LYS A 56 6.28 -0.63 -16.76
CA LYS A 56 5.51 -0.14 -17.92
C LYS A 56 4.10 -0.73 -17.94
N THR A 57 3.96 -2.02 -17.64
CA THR A 57 2.66 -2.69 -17.60
C THR A 57 1.80 -2.12 -16.48
N ARG A 58 2.36 -2.01 -15.27
CA ARG A 58 1.64 -1.43 -14.12
C ARG A 58 1.28 0.03 -14.34
N SER A 59 2.17 0.81 -14.96
CA SER A 59 1.86 2.18 -15.35
C SER A 59 0.68 2.29 -16.31
N LYS A 60 0.47 1.32 -17.22
CA LYS A 60 -0.72 1.29 -18.07
C LYS A 60 -1.97 0.99 -17.25
N CYS A 61 -1.91 0.01 -16.33
CA CYS A 61 -3.01 -0.28 -15.43
C CYS A 61 -3.39 0.93 -14.56
N LEU A 62 -2.41 1.70 -14.07
CA LEU A 62 -2.68 2.92 -13.30
C LEU A 62 -3.39 4.00 -14.13
N LEU A 63 -3.06 4.13 -15.43
CA LEU A 63 -3.79 5.04 -16.33
C LEU A 63 -5.24 4.59 -16.51
N GLU A 64 -5.49 3.29 -16.66
CA GLU A 64 -6.85 2.74 -16.76
C GLU A 64 -7.63 2.95 -15.45
N LEU A 65 -7.00 2.70 -14.29
CA LEU A 65 -7.61 2.94 -12.98
C LEU A 65 -7.91 4.42 -12.74
N GLN A 66 -7.13 5.34 -13.32
CA GLN A 66 -7.37 6.78 -13.21
C GLN A 66 -8.62 7.25 -13.98
N LEU A 67 -9.08 6.47 -14.96
CA LEU A 67 -10.35 6.71 -15.65
C LEU A 67 -11.56 6.25 -14.82
N GLY A 68 -11.34 5.36 -13.86
CA GLY A 68 -12.36 4.81 -12.98
C GLY A 68 -12.64 5.68 -11.74
N GLU A 69 -13.52 5.18 -10.89
CA GLU A 69 -13.81 5.76 -9.58
C GLU A 69 -12.79 5.30 -8.53
N VAL A 70 -12.52 6.18 -7.57
CA VAL A 70 -11.73 5.87 -6.38
C VAL A 70 -12.67 5.35 -5.31
N THR A 71 -12.37 4.17 -4.76
CA THR A 71 -13.16 3.56 -3.67
C THR A 71 -12.38 3.60 -2.36
N GLU A 72 -13.06 3.87 -1.26
CA GLU A 72 -12.44 4.04 0.05
C GLU A 72 -13.10 3.12 1.09
N LYS A 73 -12.29 2.59 2.01
CA LYS A 73 -12.75 1.81 3.16
C LYS A 73 -12.05 2.28 4.41
N LEU A 74 -12.81 2.69 5.43
CA LEU A 74 -12.28 2.92 6.77
C LEU A 74 -11.83 1.57 7.36
N VAL A 75 -10.55 1.45 7.66
CA VAL A 75 -9.95 0.23 8.24
C VAL A 75 -9.88 0.33 9.75
N SER A 76 -9.51 1.51 10.26
CA SER A 76 -9.47 1.77 11.70
C SER A 76 -9.75 3.22 12.00
N ALA A 77 -10.50 3.48 13.06
CA ALA A 77 -10.70 4.81 13.61
C ALA A 77 -9.72 5.09 14.75
N HIS A 78 -9.23 6.33 14.83
CA HIS A 78 -8.51 6.88 15.99
C HIS A 78 -7.22 6.16 16.46
N ILE A 79 -6.51 5.43 15.60
CA ILE A 79 -5.14 4.99 15.92
C ILE A 79 -4.22 6.20 15.72
N ASP A 80 -3.42 6.54 16.74
CA ASP A 80 -2.54 7.72 16.74
C ASP A 80 -3.26 9.05 16.44
N ARG A 81 -4.54 9.15 16.86
CA ARG A 81 -5.44 10.28 16.58
C ARG A 81 -5.81 10.44 15.10
N GLN A 82 -5.63 9.40 14.29
CA GLN A 82 -5.94 9.40 12.87
C GLN A 82 -6.83 8.22 12.46
N ASN A 83 -7.66 8.47 11.46
CA ASN A 83 -8.41 7.43 10.75
C ASN A 83 -7.51 6.83 9.67
N MET A 84 -7.44 5.51 9.60
CA MET A 84 -6.75 4.80 8.53
C MET A 84 -7.76 4.38 7.47
N ILE A 85 -7.59 4.90 6.25
CA ILE A 85 -8.48 4.67 5.12
C ILE A 85 -7.68 3.95 4.04
N SER A 86 -8.12 2.75 3.66
CA SER A 86 -7.61 2.10 2.45
C SER A 86 -8.33 2.64 1.23
N VAL A 87 -7.56 2.95 0.19
CA VAL A 87 -8.03 3.55 -1.04
C VAL A 87 -7.62 2.67 -2.22
N TRP A 88 -8.58 2.35 -3.09
CA TRP A 88 -8.35 1.69 -4.38
C TRP A 88 -8.73 2.64 -5.51
N GLY A 89 -7.99 2.58 -6.60
CA GLY A 89 -8.04 3.52 -7.72
C GLY A 89 -6.94 4.58 -7.66
N VAL A 90 -6.85 5.37 -8.73
CA VAL A 90 -5.80 6.38 -8.91
C VAL A 90 -6.45 7.77 -9.04
N PRO A 91 -6.24 8.68 -8.08
CA PRO A 91 -6.76 10.05 -8.19
C PRO A 91 -6.29 10.78 -9.46
N LYS A 92 -7.16 11.61 -10.04
CA LYS A 92 -6.86 12.43 -11.24
C LYS A 92 -5.69 13.41 -11.08
N ARG A 93 -5.35 13.77 -9.84
CA ARG A 93 -4.22 14.69 -9.55
C ARG A 93 -2.85 14.04 -9.75
N MET A 94 -2.79 12.71 -9.75
CA MET A 94 -1.54 11.99 -9.99
C MET A 94 -1.25 11.96 -11.47
N LYS A 95 0.02 11.97 -11.86
CA LYS A 95 0.36 12.04 -13.28
C LYS A 95 1.63 11.29 -13.58
N LEU A 96 1.63 10.66 -14.76
CA LEU A 96 2.85 10.15 -15.36
C LEU A 96 3.71 11.35 -15.78
N LEU A 97 4.94 11.42 -15.27
CA LEU A 97 5.88 12.46 -15.64
C LEU A 97 6.51 12.16 -17.00
N PRO A 98 6.81 13.20 -17.80
CA PRO A 98 7.68 13.04 -18.95
C PRO A 98 9.02 12.44 -18.53
N SER A 99 9.48 11.50 -19.35
CA SER A 99 10.80 10.91 -19.24
C SER A 99 11.90 11.97 -19.23
N ASP A 100 12.84 11.84 -18.30
CA ASP A 100 14.00 12.72 -18.20
C ASP A 100 15.16 11.99 -17.50
N ALA A 101 16.12 11.53 -18.28
CA ALA A 101 17.30 10.82 -17.77
C ALA A 101 18.27 11.74 -17.00
N LYS A 102 18.12 13.07 -17.09
CA LYS A 102 18.95 14.02 -16.35
C LYS A 102 18.32 14.46 -15.04
N ARG A 103 17.06 14.08 -14.78
CA ARG A 103 16.38 14.44 -13.55
C ARG A 103 17.03 13.72 -12.37
N VAL A 104 17.32 14.49 -11.33
CA VAL A 104 17.84 13.97 -10.07
C VAL A 104 16.68 13.65 -9.15
N TYR A 105 16.77 12.48 -8.53
CA TYR A 105 15.82 11.97 -7.55
C TYR A 105 16.54 11.66 -6.24
N ARG A 106 15.80 11.59 -5.14
CA ARG A 106 16.32 11.18 -3.82
C ARG A 106 15.48 10.06 -3.22
N HIS A 107 16.12 8.99 -2.79
CA HIS A 107 15.48 7.90 -2.07
C HIS A 107 16.03 7.83 -0.65
N TYR A 108 15.15 7.88 0.35
CA TYR A 108 15.50 7.77 1.77
C TYR A 108 15.42 6.32 2.22
N SER A 109 16.51 5.78 2.75
CA SER A 109 16.54 4.43 3.32
C SER A 109 17.78 4.18 4.17
N ALA A 110 17.63 4.17 5.50
CA ALA A 110 18.74 3.88 6.40
C ALA A 110 19.21 2.42 6.34
N LYS A 111 18.27 1.47 6.30
CA LYS A 111 18.61 0.04 6.34
C LYS A 111 19.15 -0.47 5.01
N ALA A 112 18.61 0.00 3.88
CA ALA A 112 18.96 -0.53 2.57
C ALA A 112 20.07 0.27 1.87
N LEU A 113 20.53 1.40 2.41
CA LEU A 113 21.57 2.21 1.76
C LEU A 113 22.80 1.38 1.37
N PRO A 114 23.40 0.52 2.23
CA PRO A 114 24.58 -0.25 1.84
C PRO A 114 24.34 -1.18 0.64
N GLU A 115 23.18 -1.82 0.59
CA GLU A 115 22.78 -2.71 -0.52
C GLU A 115 22.57 -1.89 -1.81
N ILE A 116 21.92 -0.73 -1.72
CA ILE A 116 21.69 0.16 -2.87
C ILE A 116 23.01 0.68 -3.43
N LEU A 117 23.96 1.09 -2.58
CA LEU A 117 25.28 1.57 -3.01
C LEU A 117 26.08 0.46 -3.71
N HIS A 118 26.02 -0.77 -3.18
CA HIS A 118 26.72 -1.92 -3.74
C HIS A 118 26.11 -2.38 -5.07
N GLU A 119 24.79 -2.57 -5.11
CA GLU A 119 24.11 -3.14 -6.27
C GLU A 119 23.74 -2.12 -7.34
N LYS A 120 23.69 -0.83 -6.99
CA LYS A 120 23.22 0.28 -7.84
C LYS A 120 21.80 0.03 -8.37
N VAL A 121 20.95 -0.52 -7.51
CA VAL A 121 19.57 -0.91 -7.84
C VAL A 121 18.63 -0.44 -6.72
N LEU A 122 17.50 0.15 -7.10
CA LEU A 122 16.37 0.37 -6.21
C LEU A 122 15.37 -0.78 -6.34
N LYS A 123 14.96 -1.33 -5.21
CA LYS A 123 14.02 -2.46 -5.17
C LYS A 123 12.67 -1.97 -4.65
N SER A 124 11.58 -2.54 -5.18
CA SER A 124 10.23 -2.18 -4.73
C SER A 124 10.04 -2.46 -3.23
N GLY A 125 9.16 -1.69 -2.59
CA GLY A 125 8.76 -1.92 -1.21
C GLY A 125 7.35 -2.51 -1.09
N VAL A 126 6.96 -2.90 0.12
CA VAL A 126 5.60 -3.36 0.45
C VAL A 126 4.63 -2.22 0.78
N ARG A 127 5.13 -1.00 0.95
CA ARG A 127 4.28 0.11 1.40
C ARG A 127 3.64 0.82 0.19
N PRO A 128 2.32 1.02 0.20
CA PRO A 128 1.65 1.85 -0.79
C PRO A 128 1.99 3.33 -0.59
N TYR A 129 1.60 4.16 -1.54
CA TYR A 129 1.61 5.61 -1.36
C TYR A 129 0.66 6.00 -0.23
N ILE A 130 1.15 6.85 0.67
CA ILE A 130 0.41 7.36 1.80
C ILE A 130 0.21 8.86 1.58
N ASP A 131 -1.05 9.29 1.64
CA ASP A 131 -1.44 10.70 1.67
C ASP A 131 -1.92 11.03 3.09
N PRO A 132 -1.04 11.62 3.91
CA PRO A 132 -1.35 11.95 5.29
C PRO A 132 -1.98 13.34 5.39
N THR A 133 -3.04 13.43 6.18
CA THR A 133 -3.62 14.69 6.68
C THR A 133 -3.56 14.66 8.22
N PRO A 134 -3.84 15.77 8.93
CA PRO A 134 -3.83 15.75 10.40
C PRO A 134 -4.76 14.70 11.03
N HIS A 135 -5.85 14.30 10.37
CA HIS A 135 -6.88 13.42 10.93
C HIS A 135 -7.09 12.11 10.16
N GLU A 136 -6.53 12.00 8.96
CA GLU A 136 -6.68 10.83 8.09
C GLU A 136 -5.35 10.44 7.48
N ARG A 137 -5.11 9.13 7.42
CA ARG A 137 -4.05 8.50 6.65
C ARG A 137 -4.69 7.69 5.55
N ARG A 138 -4.55 8.13 4.31
CA ARG A 138 -5.07 7.44 3.13
C ARG A 138 -3.97 6.60 2.50
N GLU A 139 -4.19 5.29 2.42
CA GLU A 139 -3.25 4.33 1.83
C GLU A 139 -3.77 3.87 0.47
N TYR A 140 -3.08 4.26 -0.61
CA TYR A 140 -3.49 3.94 -1.97
C TYR A 140 -2.91 2.60 -2.41
N LEU A 141 -3.69 1.53 -2.25
CA LEU A 141 -3.21 0.15 -2.39
C LEU A 141 -2.78 -0.21 -3.83
N ASP A 142 -3.28 0.50 -4.83
CA ASP A 142 -2.82 0.31 -6.22
C ASP A 142 -1.49 1.02 -6.51
N LEU A 143 -1.06 1.95 -5.64
CA LEU A 143 0.13 2.79 -5.82
C LEU A 143 1.30 2.27 -4.99
N THR A 144 1.78 1.10 -5.37
CA THR A 144 2.93 0.43 -4.76
C THR A 144 4.12 0.45 -5.70
N GLY A 145 5.33 0.33 -5.14
CA GLY A 145 6.56 0.20 -5.91
C GLY A 145 7.76 0.82 -5.22
N VAL A 146 8.56 1.57 -5.97
CA VAL A 146 9.70 2.32 -5.42
C VAL A 146 9.29 3.77 -5.21
N MET A 147 9.20 4.19 -3.95
CA MET A 147 8.94 5.58 -3.57
C MET A 147 10.24 6.37 -3.48
N PHE A 148 10.25 7.59 -4.01
CA PHE A 148 11.37 8.53 -3.91
C PHE A 148 10.86 9.94 -4.09
N THR A 149 11.73 10.93 -3.98
CA THR A 149 11.35 12.33 -4.05
C THR A 149 12.24 13.11 -5.00
N THR A 150 11.94 14.38 -5.24
CA THR A 150 12.96 15.33 -5.69
C THR A 150 13.88 15.73 -4.52
N PRO A 151 15.11 16.23 -4.78
CA PRO A 151 16.03 16.66 -3.73
C PRO A 151 15.50 17.80 -2.84
N GLU A 152 14.59 18.61 -3.36
CA GLU A 152 13.99 19.76 -2.68
C GLU A 152 12.76 19.39 -1.84
N PHE A 153 12.27 18.15 -1.95
CA PHE A 153 11.12 17.68 -1.19
C PHE A 153 11.46 17.63 0.32
N PRO A 154 10.62 18.21 1.20
CA PRO A 154 10.85 18.16 2.64
C PRO A 154 10.72 16.73 3.18
N PRO A 155 11.77 16.10 3.72
CA PRO A 155 11.71 14.71 4.18
C PRO A 155 10.65 14.46 5.25
N GLU A 156 10.36 15.47 6.08
CA GLU A 156 9.37 15.40 7.15
C GLU A 156 7.94 15.19 6.62
N GLU A 157 7.67 15.55 5.36
CA GLU A 157 6.38 15.32 4.70
C GLU A 157 6.15 13.85 4.30
N LEU A 158 7.19 13.00 4.30
CA LEU A 158 7.03 11.58 3.96
C LEU A 158 6.32 10.77 5.05
N TRP A 159 6.04 11.34 6.23
CA TRP A 159 5.25 10.70 7.31
C TRP A 159 5.75 9.32 7.78
N MET A 160 7.00 8.97 7.46
CA MET A 160 7.62 7.69 7.78
C MET A 160 8.75 7.81 8.82
N GLY A 161 8.73 8.88 9.62
CA GLY A 161 9.84 9.20 10.54
C GLY A 161 11.13 9.58 9.81
N VAL A 162 11.01 10.05 8.57
CA VAL A 162 12.12 10.56 7.77
C VAL A 162 12.36 12.02 8.16
N SER A 163 13.64 12.40 8.24
CA SER A 163 14.08 13.75 8.56
C SER A 163 15.28 14.12 7.69
N ALA A 164 15.73 15.37 7.77
CA ALA A 164 16.97 15.81 7.11
C ALA A 164 18.22 14.96 7.44
N LYS A 165 18.23 14.27 8.60
CA LYS A 165 19.35 13.39 9.00
C LYS A 165 19.22 11.96 8.48
N THR A 166 18.05 11.56 8.00
CA THR A 166 17.83 10.21 7.49
C THR A 166 18.72 9.96 6.29
N ASP A 167 19.40 8.82 6.28
CA ASP A 167 20.22 8.37 5.17
C ASP A 167 19.45 8.32 3.85
N TRP A 168 20.11 8.73 2.78
CA TRP A 168 19.52 8.83 1.46
C TRP A 168 20.54 8.64 0.35
N VAL A 169 20.05 8.32 -0.85
CA VAL A 169 20.82 8.31 -2.09
C VAL A 169 20.17 9.24 -3.11
N GLU A 170 20.98 10.06 -3.79
CA GLU A 170 20.57 10.81 -4.96
C GLU A 170 21.05 10.13 -6.23
N PHE A 171 20.18 10.07 -7.22
CA PHE A 171 20.39 9.27 -8.42
C PHE A 171 19.65 9.81 -9.64
N THR A 172 20.04 9.31 -10.81
CA THR A 172 19.26 9.42 -12.05
C THR A 172 18.73 8.05 -12.48
N LEU A 173 17.67 8.07 -13.29
CA LEU A 173 17.05 6.90 -13.90
C LEU A 173 17.30 6.89 -15.41
N THR A 174 17.21 5.71 -16.01
CA THR A 174 17.12 5.63 -17.48
C THR A 174 15.80 6.25 -17.96
N SER A 175 15.82 6.83 -19.16
CA SER A 175 14.68 7.57 -19.73
C SER A 175 13.44 6.68 -19.97
N ASP A 176 13.56 5.37 -19.98
CA ASP A 176 12.45 4.48 -20.30
C ASP A 176 11.65 4.01 -19.08
N ILE A 177 12.10 4.32 -17.86
CA ILE A 177 11.40 3.96 -16.62
C ILE A 177 10.24 4.94 -16.39
N PRO A 178 8.98 4.46 -16.25
CA PRO A 178 7.85 5.33 -15.97
C PRO A 178 7.90 5.84 -14.52
N VAL A 179 7.75 7.15 -14.34
CA VAL A 179 7.73 7.80 -13.03
C VAL A 179 6.41 8.55 -12.86
N TRP A 180 5.70 8.26 -11.77
CA TRP A 180 4.47 8.92 -11.39
C TRP A 180 4.71 9.97 -10.32
N GLU A 181 4.15 11.16 -10.49
CA GLU A 181 4.05 12.14 -9.41
C GLU A 181 2.75 11.91 -8.64
N CYS A 182 2.87 11.47 -7.39
CA CYS A 182 1.73 11.19 -6.49
C CYS A 182 1.26 12.48 -5.79
N SER A 183 2.23 13.28 -5.36
CA SER A 183 2.09 14.69 -4.96
C SER A 183 3.35 15.44 -5.40
N LYS A 184 3.33 16.78 -5.36
CA LYS A 184 4.45 17.59 -5.86
C LYS A 184 5.78 17.15 -5.25
N GLY A 185 6.67 16.59 -6.06
CA GLY A 185 7.97 16.10 -5.63
C GLY A 185 7.99 14.76 -4.87
N ASN A 186 6.85 14.09 -4.64
CA ASN A 186 6.77 12.71 -4.13
C ASN A 186 6.37 11.77 -5.27
N LEU A 187 7.26 10.82 -5.56
CA LEU A 187 7.34 10.13 -6.82
C LEU A 187 7.33 8.60 -6.62
N LEU A 188 6.83 7.90 -7.63
CA LEU A 188 6.68 6.46 -7.63
C LEU A 188 7.15 5.87 -8.97
N ILE A 189 8.01 4.86 -8.93
CA ILE A 189 8.08 3.87 -10.02
C ILE A 189 7.10 2.76 -9.66
N PRO A 190 5.99 2.60 -10.42
CA PRO A 190 4.98 1.62 -10.09
C PRO A 190 5.55 0.22 -10.27
N ALA A 191 5.46 -0.62 -9.24
CA ALA A 191 5.91 -2.00 -9.27
C ALA A 191 5.10 -2.85 -8.29
N GLN A 192 5.17 -4.17 -8.46
CA GLN A 192 4.58 -5.10 -7.52
C GLN A 192 5.27 -5.00 -6.16
N GLU A 193 4.51 -5.24 -5.09
CA GLU A 193 5.03 -5.23 -3.74
C GLU A 193 6.11 -6.29 -3.55
N ASP A 194 7.20 -5.91 -2.90
CA ASP A 194 8.27 -6.83 -2.55
C ASP A 194 8.02 -7.47 -1.19
N PHE A 195 7.24 -8.54 -1.17
CA PHE A 195 6.96 -9.25 0.08
C PHE A 195 8.23 -9.92 0.64
N PRO A 196 8.39 -9.96 1.97
CA PRO A 196 9.46 -10.71 2.60
C PRO A 196 9.30 -12.21 2.36
N ASP A 197 10.42 -12.95 2.38
CA ASP A 197 10.46 -14.38 2.03
C ASP A 197 9.51 -15.25 2.84
N TRP A 198 9.32 -14.94 4.13
CA TRP A 198 8.37 -15.66 4.97
C TRP A 198 6.92 -15.51 4.44
N MET A 199 6.56 -14.35 3.90
CA MET A 199 5.22 -14.10 3.36
C MET A 199 5.05 -14.76 2.00
N ARG A 200 6.10 -14.75 1.16
CA ARG A 200 6.14 -15.52 -0.09
C ARG A 200 5.93 -17.01 0.18
N THR A 201 6.67 -17.56 1.15
CA THR A 201 6.56 -18.97 1.58
C THR A 201 5.16 -19.30 2.09
N ALA A 202 4.63 -18.46 2.97
CA ALA A 202 3.29 -18.60 3.51
C ALA A 202 2.21 -18.56 2.41
N TYR A 203 2.34 -17.65 1.44
CA TYR A 203 1.41 -17.53 0.32
C TYR A 203 1.47 -18.76 -0.59
N SER A 204 2.66 -19.24 -0.93
CA SER A 204 2.82 -20.48 -1.70
C SER A 204 2.18 -21.67 -0.99
N SER A 205 2.36 -21.80 0.33
CA SER A 205 1.71 -22.85 1.12
C SER A 205 0.18 -22.73 1.11
N PHE A 206 -0.36 -21.51 1.23
CA PHE A 206 -1.79 -21.26 1.12
C PHE A 206 -2.34 -21.65 -0.26
N VAL A 207 -1.68 -21.27 -1.35
CA VAL A 207 -2.10 -21.62 -2.72
C VAL A 207 -2.08 -23.14 -2.93
N MET A 208 -1.09 -23.83 -2.38
CA MET A 208 -0.98 -25.29 -2.51
C MET A 208 -1.98 -26.07 -1.66
N THR A 209 -2.21 -25.62 -0.42
CA THR A 209 -2.95 -26.42 0.58
C THR A 209 -4.35 -25.91 0.88
N GLY A 210 -4.67 -24.68 0.48
CA GLY A 210 -5.88 -23.96 0.86
C GLY A 210 -5.93 -23.55 2.35
N LYS A 211 -4.91 -23.89 3.14
CA LYS A 211 -4.87 -23.60 4.58
C LYS A 211 -4.16 -22.27 4.83
N LEU A 212 -4.78 -21.42 5.64
CA LEU A 212 -4.15 -20.19 6.09
C LEU A 212 -3.10 -20.49 7.17
N PRO A 213 -1.95 -19.80 7.14
CA PRO A 213 -0.99 -19.88 8.24
C PRO A 213 -1.63 -19.39 9.55
N ILE A 214 -1.27 -20.03 10.66
CA ILE A 214 -1.79 -19.68 11.99
C ILE A 214 -1.46 -18.22 12.30
N GLY A 215 -2.47 -17.45 12.73
CA GLY A 215 -2.33 -16.05 13.12
C GLY A 215 -2.48 -15.03 11.97
N TYR A 216 -2.83 -15.46 10.76
CA TYR A 216 -3.03 -14.57 9.61
C TYR A 216 -4.51 -14.49 9.19
N SER A 217 -4.94 -13.29 8.79
CA SER A 217 -6.27 -13.09 8.20
C SER A 217 -6.29 -13.55 6.74
N ALA A 218 -7.43 -14.11 6.31
CA ALA A 218 -7.66 -14.54 4.94
C ALA A 218 -7.54 -13.38 3.94
N ASP A 219 -7.99 -12.20 4.35
CA ASP A 219 -8.15 -11.02 3.50
C ASP A 219 -6.89 -10.66 2.72
N LYS A 220 -5.72 -10.68 3.37
CA LYS A 220 -4.46 -10.30 2.72
C LYS A 220 -4.03 -11.32 1.65
N PHE A 221 -4.27 -12.61 1.88
CA PHE A 221 -3.97 -13.67 0.92
C PHE A 221 -4.96 -13.66 -0.25
N LEU A 222 -6.23 -13.35 0.02
CA LEU A 222 -7.25 -13.19 -1.01
C LEU A 222 -6.98 -11.95 -1.88
N GLN A 223 -6.62 -10.83 -1.28
CA GLN A 223 -6.20 -9.62 -2.00
C GLN A 223 -4.99 -9.91 -2.89
N LEU A 224 -3.97 -10.60 -2.36
CA LEU A 224 -2.81 -11.02 -3.14
C LEU A 224 -3.18 -11.91 -4.32
N LYS A 225 -4.08 -12.87 -4.11
CA LYS A 225 -4.58 -13.72 -5.20
C LYS A 225 -5.35 -12.93 -6.26
N GLN A 226 -6.15 -11.95 -5.84
CA GLN A 226 -6.89 -11.07 -6.74
C GLN A 226 -5.96 -10.13 -7.53
N SER A 227 -4.82 -9.73 -6.95
CA SER A 227 -3.84 -8.85 -7.58
C SER A 227 -2.82 -9.57 -8.49
N GLY A 228 -3.05 -10.84 -8.82
CA GLY A 228 -2.17 -11.63 -9.69
C GLY A 228 -1.14 -12.51 -8.97
N GLY A 229 -1.15 -12.55 -7.63
CA GLY A 229 -0.29 -13.40 -6.82
C GLY A 229 1.04 -12.76 -6.42
N MET A 230 1.99 -13.61 -6.02
CA MET A 230 3.34 -13.19 -5.67
C MET A 230 4.17 -13.03 -6.95
N HIS A 231 4.83 -11.88 -7.10
CA HIS A 231 5.70 -11.60 -8.24
C HIS A 231 7.16 -11.49 -7.80
N GLU A 232 8.09 -11.76 -8.70
CA GLU A 232 9.51 -11.52 -8.45
C GLU A 232 9.78 -10.06 -8.05
N ARG A 233 10.79 -9.86 -7.21
CA ARG A 233 11.22 -8.55 -6.73
C ARG A 233 11.64 -7.67 -7.91
N ALA A 234 10.96 -6.53 -8.10
CA ALA A 234 11.35 -5.56 -9.11
C ALA A 234 12.59 -4.78 -8.66
N GLY A 235 13.61 -4.73 -9.52
CA GLY A 235 14.86 -4.02 -9.31
C GLY A 235 15.15 -3.06 -10.46
N PHE A 236 15.24 -1.77 -10.16
CA PHE A 236 15.48 -0.70 -11.12
C PHE A 236 16.92 -0.21 -11.02
N PRO A 237 17.74 -0.38 -12.06
CA PRO A 237 19.09 0.17 -12.10
C PRO A 237 19.07 1.69 -11.96
N ILE A 238 20.01 2.22 -11.19
CA ILE A 238 20.17 3.66 -10.97
C ILE A 238 21.62 4.08 -11.22
N GLN A 239 21.82 5.34 -11.61
CA GLN A 239 23.13 5.97 -11.56
C GLN A 239 23.19 6.87 -10.33
N ILE A 240 24.00 6.47 -9.36
CA ILE A 240 24.18 7.20 -8.11
C ILE A 240 25.06 8.42 -8.36
N LEU A 241 24.66 9.56 -7.80
CA LEU A 241 25.41 10.82 -7.88
C LEU A 241 26.11 11.13 -6.55
N ARG A 242 25.38 10.96 -5.45
CA ARG A 242 25.86 11.18 -4.09
C ARG A 242 24.89 10.54 -3.10
N HIS A 243 25.34 10.36 -1.86
CA HIS A 243 24.51 9.83 -0.79
C HIS A 243 24.83 10.51 0.53
N GLN A 244 23.92 10.38 1.50
CA GLN A 244 24.15 10.75 2.88
C GLN A 244 24.12 9.49 3.74
N LYS A 245 25.14 9.34 4.58
CA LYS A 245 25.20 8.31 5.61
C LYS A 245 25.60 8.94 6.93
N ASP A 246 24.81 8.70 7.98
CA ASP A 246 25.05 9.22 9.33
C ASP A 246 25.22 10.76 9.35
N GLY A 247 24.46 11.47 8.50
CA GLY A 247 24.52 12.92 8.34
C GLY A 247 25.71 13.46 7.52
N VAL A 248 26.57 12.59 7.01
CA VAL A 248 27.72 12.96 6.17
C VAL A 248 27.38 12.71 4.70
N ILE A 249 27.54 13.74 3.87
CA ILE A 249 27.31 13.66 2.42
C ILE A 249 28.60 13.20 1.72
N GLN A 250 28.49 12.16 0.92
CA GLN A 250 29.57 11.59 0.11
C GLN A 250 29.18 11.64 -1.38
N ARG A 251 30.13 12.01 -2.23
CA ARG A 251 29.94 12.00 -3.69
C ARG A 251 30.48 10.70 -4.27
N GLU A 252 29.75 10.09 -5.18
CA GLU A 252 30.30 9.04 -6.04
C GLU A 252 30.94 9.73 -7.25
N LEU A 253 32.22 9.41 -7.51
CA LEU A 253 32.97 9.90 -8.68
C LEU A 253 32.64 9.06 -9.92
#